data_AF-D2Z8M6-F1
#
_entry.id   AF-D2Z8M6-F1
#
_cell.length_a   1.000
_cell.length_b   1.000
_cell.length_c   1.000
_cell.angle_alpha   90.00
_cell.angle_beta   90.00
_cell.angle_gamma   90.00
#
_symmetry.space_group_name_H-M   'P 1'
#
loop_
_entity.id
_entity.type
_entity.pdbx_description
1 polymer ?
#
loop_
_entity_poly.entity_id
_entity_poly.type
_entity_poly.pdbx_seq_one_letter_code
_entity_poly.pdbx_strand_id
1 'polypeptide(L)'
;MDRSRVELKKCAICDRAFWGGPEDMACGSCRAEYEKLREMVREYLWHQPMQKATLERIETDLGIPPKVGRMLLKDPRFAGLSDEDIAKDGLEKEKRKFRHGR
;
A
#
# COMPACT_ATOMS: atom_id res chain seq x y z
N MET A 1 -17.93 -2.11 -19.67
CA MET A 1 -17.19 -2.77 -18.58
C MET A 1 -16.12 -3.63 -19.23
N ASP A 2 -14.92 -3.08 -19.37
CA ASP A 2 -13.79 -3.72 -20.08
C ASP A 2 -13.23 -4.84 -19.20
N ARG A 3 -13.53 -6.08 -19.56
CA ARG A 3 -13.07 -7.27 -18.86
C ARG A 3 -11.70 -7.65 -19.44
N SER A 4 -10.68 -7.63 -18.60
CA SER A 4 -9.42 -8.38 -18.79
C SER A 4 -8.35 -7.74 -19.69
N ARG A 5 -7.88 -6.54 -19.36
CA ARG A 5 -6.49 -6.18 -19.67
C ARG A 5 -5.57 -6.90 -18.69
N VAL A 6 -5.17 -8.10 -19.08
CA VAL A 6 -4.08 -8.81 -18.42
C VAL A 6 -2.79 -8.12 -18.82
N GLU A 7 -2.00 -7.69 -17.84
CA GLU A 7 -0.76 -6.95 -18.05
C GLU A 7 0.42 -7.69 -17.41
N LEU A 8 1.62 -7.47 -17.94
CA LEU A 8 2.84 -8.05 -17.40
C LEU A 8 3.27 -7.24 -16.17
N LYS A 9 3.23 -7.86 -14.99
CA LYS A 9 3.56 -7.24 -13.70
C LYS A 9 4.67 -8.01 -13.01
N LYS A 10 5.26 -7.42 -11.97
CA LYS A 10 6.21 -8.11 -11.09
C LYS A 10 5.54 -8.55 -9.80
N CYS A 11 5.78 -9.79 -9.38
CA CYS A 11 5.28 -10.30 -8.12
C CYS A 11 5.88 -9.52 -6.94
N ALA A 12 5.03 -9.02 -6.05
CA ALA A 12 5.41 -8.28 -4.84
C ALA A 12 6.32 -9.06 -3.88
N ILE A 13 6.26 -10.40 -3.93
CA ILE A 13 7.02 -11.29 -3.04
C ILE A 13 8.33 -11.73 -3.69
N CYS A 14 8.25 -12.39 -4.85
CA CYS A 14 9.40 -13.06 -5.46
C CYS A 14 10.01 -12.32 -6.67
N ASP A 15 9.56 -11.11 -6.99
CA ASP A 15 9.96 -10.28 -8.15
C ASP A 15 9.72 -10.88 -9.55
N ARG A 16 9.33 -12.16 -9.63
CA ARG A 16 9.06 -12.84 -10.92
C ARG A 16 7.98 -12.11 -11.69
N ALA A 17 8.21 -11.95 -12.99
CA ALA A 17 7.21 -11.43 -13.90
C ALA A 17 6.04 -12.41 -14.02
N PHE A 18 4.82 -11.89 -14.04
CA PHE A 18 3.61 -12.69 -14.22
C PHE A 18 2.53 -11.87 -14.94
N TRP A 19 1.61 -12.58 -15.59
CA TRP A 19 0.43 -12.00 -16.21
C TRP A 19 -0.68 -11.90 -15.17
N GLY A 20 -1.15 -10.69 -14.89
CA GLY A 20 -2.16 -10.43 -13.87
C GLY A 20 -3.14 -9.34 -14.30
N GLY A 21 -4.29 -9.30 -13.64
CA GLY A 21 -5.23 -8.20 -13.77
C GLY A 21 -4.76 -6.94 -13.03
N PRO A 22 -5.55 -5.86 -13.10
CA PRO A 22 -5.22 -4.58 -12.47
C PRO A 22 -4.97 -4.71 -10.96
N GLU A 23 -5.72 -5.58 -10.28
CA GLU A 23 -5.64 -5.80 -8.84
C GLU A 23 -4.63 -6.89 -8.41
N ASP A 24 -4.06 -7.64 -9.35
CA ASP A 24 -3.13 -8.71 -9.00
C ASP A 24 -1.74 -8.16 -8.69
N MET A 25 -1.22 -8.52 -7.52
CA MET A 25 0.09 -8.07 -7.03
C MET A 25 1.07 -9.23 -6.81
N ALA A 26 0.60 -10.47 -6.84
CA ALA A 26 1.42 -11.66 -6.64
C ALA A 26 1.15 -12.72 -7.72
N CYS A 27 2.19 -13.46 -8.09
CA CYS A 27 2.04 -14.60 -8.98
C CYS A 27 1.28 -15.73 -8.27
N GLY A 28 0.76 -16.70 -9.03
CA GLY A 28 -0.04 -17.80 -8.48
C GLY A 28 0.63 -18.56 -7.32
N SER A 29 1.95 -18.73 -7.35
CA SER A 29 2.71 -19.39 -6.28
C SER A 29 2.83 -18.57 -5.00
N CYS A 30 2.76 -17.23 -5.08
CA CYS A 30 2.92 -16.32 -3.95
C CYS A 30 1.60 -15.73 -3.44
N ARG A 31 0.47 -16.07 -4.08
CA ARG A 31 -0.85 -15.47 -3.79
C ARG A 31 -1.27 -15.64 -2.33
N ALA A 32 -1.16 -16.86 -1.79
CA ALA A 32 -1.57 -17.16 -0.42
C ALA A 32 -0.72 -16.40 0.62
N GLU A 33 0.59 -16.27 0.37
CA GLU A 33 1.48 -15.50 1.24
C GLU A 33 1.19 -14.00 1.18
N TYR A 34 0.93 -13.49 -0.02
CA TYR A 34 0.52 -12.10 -0.21
C TYR A 34 -0.82 -11.78 0.47
N GLU A 35 -1.81 -12.67 0.39
CA GLU A 35 -3.11 -12.51 1.07
C GLU A 35 -2.94 -12.46 2.60
N LYS A 36 -2.07 -13.30 3.18
CA LYS A 36 -1.74 -13.25 4.61
C LYS A 36 -1.08 -11.93 5.00
N LEU A 37 -0.07 -11.50 4.25
CA LEU A 37 0.62 -10.22 4.52
C LEU A 37 -0.35 -9.03 4.43
N ARG A 38 -1.23 -9.05 3.44
CA ARG A 38 -2.28 -8.04 3.28
C ARG A 38 -3.20 -8.00 4.49
N GLU A 39 -3.63 -9.15 5.00
CA GLU A 39 -4.49 -9.23 6.18
C GLU A 39 -3.78 -8.72 7.43
N MET A 40 -2.52 -9.11 7.64
CA MET A 40 -1.69 -8.63 8.75
C MET A 40 -1.53 -7.11 8.73
N VAL A 41 -1.21 -6.54 7.56
CA VAL A 41 -1.10 -5.08 7.39
C VAL A 41 -2.43 -4.39 7.65
N ARG A 42 -3.55 -4.94 7.13
CA ARG A 42 -4.89 -4.40 7.38
C ARG A 42 -5.24 -4.41 8.86
N GLU A 43 -4.99 -5.51 9.55
CA GLU A 43 -5.26 -5.65 10.99
C GLU A 43 -4.39 -4.67 11.79
N TYR A 44 -3.09 -4.60 11.49
CA TYR A 44 -2.19 -3.63 12.09
C TYR A 44 -2.73 -2.21 11.96
N LEU A 45 -3.11 -1.79 10.74
CA LEU A 45 -3.65 -0.46 10.47
C LEU A 45 -4.99 -0.20 11.20
N TRP A 46 -5.82 -1.23 11.37
CA TRP A 46 -7.09 -1.13 12.10
C TRP A 46 -6.88 -0.79 13.58
N HIS A 47 -5.79 -1.28 14.17
CA HIS A 47 -5.46 -1.06 15.58
C HIS A 47 -4.60 0.19 15.82
N GLN A 48 -4.17 0.92 14.80
CA GLN A 48 -3.41 2.16 14.95
C GLN A 48 -4.33 3.39 15.05
N PRO A 49 -4.36 4.10 16.21
CA PRO A 49 -5.13 5.33 16.33
C PRO A 49 -4.58 6.39 15.34
N MET A 50 -5.48 6.94 14.51
CA MET A 50 -5.22 7.95 13.46
C MET A 50 -4.65 7.48 12.11
N GLN A 51 -4.50 6.18 11.82
CA GLN A 51 -4.06 5.66 10.50
C GLN A 51 -2.74 6.29 9.95
N LYS A 52 -1.90 6.87 10.81
CA LYS A 52 -0.60 7.47 10.42
C LYS A 52 0.56 6.54 10.72
N ALA A 53 0.43 5.27 10.36
CA ALA A 53 1.58 4.36 10.40
C ALA A 53 2.40 4.58 9.13
N THR A 54 3.64 5.05 9.28
CA THR A 54 4.58 5.19 8.17
C THR A 54 4.99 3.81 7.64
N LEU A 55 5.43 3.73 6.38
CA LEU A 55 5.81 2.44 5.78
C LEU A 55 6.90 1.75 6.60
N GLU A 56 7.93 2.49 6.99
CA GLU A 56 9.05 1.97 7.79
C GLU A 56 8.58 1.35 9.11
N ARG A 57 7.52 1.91 9.71
CA ARG A 57 6.96 1.42 10.97
C ARG A 57 6.15 0.14 10.78
N ILE A 58 5.37 0.04 9.70
CA ILE A 58 4.67 -1.19 9.34
C ILE A 58 5.68 -2.31 9.04
N GLU A 59 6.73 -2.00 8.28
CA GLU A 59 7.80 -2.94 7.93
C GLU A 59 8.55 -3.44 9.17
N THR A 60 8.89 -2.53 10.09
CA THR A 60 9.59 -2.85 11.34
C THR A 60 8.71 -3.68 12.28
N ASP A 61 7.47 -3.24 12.52
CA ASP A 61 6.60 -3.86 13.52
C ASP A 61 6.11 -5.25 13.06
N LEU A 62 5.88 -5.42 11.76
CA LEU A 62 5.43 -6.70 11.18
C LEU A 62 6.60 -7.59 10.72
N GLY A 63 7.85 -7.12 10.81
CA GLY A 63 9.02 -7.85 10.32
C GLY A 63 9.00 -8.12 8.81
N ILE A 64 8.34 -7.25 8.03
CA ILE A 64 8.20 -7.41 6.59
C ILE A 64 9.44 -6.83 5.89
N PRO A 65 10.03 -7.53 4.90
CA PRO A 65 11.14 -6.97 4.15
C PRO A 65 10.75 -5.64 3.46
N PRO A 66 11.61 -4.61 3.48
CA PRO A 66 11.29 -3.29 2.93
C PRO A 66 10.86 -3.29 1.45
N LYS A 67 11.36 -4.27 0.70
CA LYS A 67 10.99 -4.47 -0.69
C LYS A 67 9.52 -4.89 -0.85
N VAL A 68 9.03 -5.74 0.05
CA VAL A 68 7.67 -6.27 0.05
C VAL A 68 6.70 -5.20 0.56
N GLY A 69 7.07 -4.44 1.59
CA GLY A 69 6.28 -3.31 2.12
C GLY A 69 6.02 -2.23 1.06
N ARG A 70 7.05 -1.78 0.35
CA ARG A 70 6.91 -0.85 -0.79
C ARG A 70 5.98 -1.36 -1.89
N MET A 71 6.00 -2.66 -2.17
CA MET A 71 5.12 -3.25 -3.19
C MET A 71 3.69 -3.41 -2.69
N LEU A 72 3.50 -3.69 -1.40
CA LEU A 72 2.18 -3.74 -0.76
C LEU A 72 1.48 -2.39 -0.82
N LEU A 73 2.17 -1.27 -0.55
CA LEU A 73 1.56 0.07 -0.64
C LEU A 73 1.18 0.52 -2.06
N LYS A 74 1.69 -0.16 -3.10
CA LYS A 74 1.20 0.05 -4.47
C LYS A 74 -0.15 -0.64 -4.69
N ASP A 75 -0.62 -1.51 -3.78
CA ASP A 75 -1.98 -2.01 -3.85
C ASP A 75 -2.93 -0.83 -3.63
N PRO A 76 -3.83 -0.55 -4.59
CA PRO A 76 -4.78 0.57 -4.51
C PRO A 76 -5.66 0.54 -3.26
N ARG A 77 -5.80 -0.61 -2.59
CA ARG A 77 -6.53 -0.75 -1.32
C ARG A 77 -5.83 -0.09 -0.14
N PHE A 78 -4.53 0.20 -0.25
CA PHE A 78 -3.77 0.95 0.74
C PHE A 78 -3.46 2.38 0.28
N ALA A 79 -4.06 2.85 -0.83
CA ALA A 79 -3.91 4.23 -1.28
C ALA A 79 -4.37 5.22 -0.19
N GLY A 80 -3.59 6.28 0.07
CA GLY A 80 -3.86 7.22 1.16
C GLY A 80 -3.13 6.92 2.47
N LEU A 81 -2.46 5.77 2.57
CA LEU A 81 -1.68 5.35 3.75
C LEU A 81 -0.17 5.44 3.53
N SER A 82 0.25 5.85 2.33
CA SER A 82 1.66 6.08 2.00
C SER A 82 2.13 7.42 2.55
N ASP A 83 3.43 7.52 2.90
CA ASP A 83 4.04 8.77 3.38
C ASP A 83 3.84 9.93 2.39
N GLU A 84 3.78 9.66 1.08
CA GLU A 84 3.51 10.65 0.04
C GLU A 84 2.06 11.17 0.05
N ASP A 85 1.09 10.33 0.40
CA ASP A 85 -0.33 10.73 0.52
C ASP A 85 -0.58 11.47 1.84
N ILE A 86 0.03 11.02 2.94
CA ILE A 86 -0.04 11.68 4.26
C ILE A 86 0.63 13.06 4.19
N ALA A 87 1.75 13.19 3.47
CA ALA A 87 2.43 14.47 3.25
C ALA A 87 1.57 15.46 2.43
N LYS A 88 0.82 14.97 1.43
CA LYS A 88 -0.12 15.81 0.66
C LYS A 88 -1.28 16.33 1.51
N ASP A 89 -1.87 15.48 2.35
CA ASP A 89 -2.98 15.87 3.24
C ASP A 89 -2.53 16.89 4.31
N GLY A 90 -1.32 16.73 4.86
CA GLY A 90 -0.70 17.69 5.76
C GLY A 90 -0.48 19.07 5.12
N LEU A 91 0.04 19.08 3.89
CA LEU A 91 0.31 20.30 3.13
C LEU A 91 -0.99 21.04 2.72
N GLU A 92 -2.04 20.32 2.33
CA GLU A 92 -3.34 20.92 1.99
C GLU A 92 -4.05 21.53 3.22
N LYS A 93 -3.95 20.90 4.38
CA LYS A 93 -4.49 21.44 5.65
C LYS A 93 -3.77 22.71 6.08
N GLU A 94 -2.46 22.79 5.90
CA GLU A 94 -1.67 24.00 6.18
C GLU A 94 -2.04 25.15 5.23
N LYS A 95 -2.19 24.87 3.93
CA LYS A 95 -2.64 25.86 2.94
C LYS A 95 -4.05 26.40 3.22
N ARG A 96 -4.97 25.59 3.76
CA ARG A 96 -6.32 26.06 4.15
C ARG A 96 -6.30 27.01 5.35
N LYS A 97 -5.40 26.82 6.32
CA LYS A 97 -5.24 27.73 7.46
C LYS A 97 -4.77 29.12 7.04
N PHE A 98 -3.89 29.21 6.04
CA PHE A 98 -3.41 30.49 5.52
C PHE A 98 -4.45 31.26 4.68
N ARG A 99 -5.52 30.60 4.21
CA ARG A 99 -6.52 31.23 3.33
C ARG A 99 -7.70 31.89 4.06
N HIS A 100 -7.87 31.64 5.36
CA HIS A 100 -8.95 32.21 6.20
C HIS A 100 -8.42 33.09 7.37
N GLY A 101 -7.12 33.38 7.39
CA GLY A 101 -6.51 34.30 8.37
C GLY A 101 -6.37 35.73 7.85
N ARG A 102 -7.44 36.33 7.34
CA ARG A 102 -7.57 37.78 7.14
C ARG A 102 -8.92 38.26 7.66
#